data_AF-Q28977-F1
#
_entry.id   AF-Q28977-F1
#
_cell.length_a   1.000
_cell.length_b   1.000
_cell.length_c   1.000
_cell.angle_alpha   90.00
_cell.angle_beta   90.00
_cell.angle_gamma   90.00
#
_symmetry.space_group_name_H-M   'P 1'
#
loop_
_entity.id
_entity.type
_entity.pdbx_description
1 polymer ?
#
loop_
_entity_poly.entity_id
_entity_poly.type
_entity_poly.pdbx_seq_one_letter_code
_entity_poly.pdbx_strand_id
1 'polypeptide(L)'
;SIIFHNRFDYTDPNFLTLLEKFNENFKIMSTPWMQVCSNFPALIDYLPGSHNKVLKNSAYVKSYILEKVKEHQASLDVNDPRDFIDCFLIKMEQEKHNHQMASTFENLIATISDLFEAGTETTSTTLRYGLLLMLKHPDVTAKVQKEIDSVIERHRSPCMQDRIHMPYTDAVVHEIQRYIDLVPIGLPHTVTRDIKFRNYLIPKGTTVLTSLTSVLNDDQEFPNPEV
;
A
#
# COMPACT_ATOMS: atom_id res chain seq x y z
N SER A 1 -4.83 -9.29 -12.61
CA SER A 1 -4.47 -8.85 -11.25
C SER A 1 -3.80 -10.03 -10.57
N ILE A 2 -2.81 -9.81 -9.70
CA ILE A 2 -2.18 -10.89 -8.91
C ILE A 2 -3.19 -11.49 -7.92
N ILE A 3 -4.21 -10.72 -7.53
CA ILE A 3 -5.18 -11.10 -6.50
C ILE A 3 -6.43 -11.79 -7.07
N PHE A 4 -6.98 -11.27 -8.18
CA PHE A 4 -8.31 -11.66 -8.69
C PHE A 4 -8.29 -12.28 -10.10
N HIS A 5 -7.10 -12.63 -10.61
CA HIS A 5 -6.81 -13.10 -11.98
C HIS A 5 -7.22 -12.15 -13.13
N ASN A 6 -8.02 -11.12 -12.86
CA ASN A 6 -8.59 -10.22 -13.86
C ASN A 6 -7.88 -8.85 -13.89
N ARG A 7 -7.80 -8.23 -15.07
CA ARG A 7 -7.49 -6.80 -15.22
C ARG A 7 -8.82 -6.07 -15.42
N PHE A 8 -9.16 -5.17 -14.50
CA PHE A 8 -10.40 -4.40 -14.58
C PHE A 8 -10.34 -3.40 -15.74
N ASP A 9 -11.48 -3.19 -16.38
CA ASP A 9 -11.64 -2.09 -17.35
C ASP A 9 -11.58 -0.74 -16.60
N TYR A 10 -10.98 0.27 -17.21
CA TYR A 10 -10.86 1.60 -16.59
C TYR A 10 -12.21 2.30 -16.40
N THR A 11 -13.26 1.83 -17.06
CA THR A 11 -14.64 2.34 -16.95
C THR A 11 -15.54 1.43 -16.13
N ASP A 12 -15.02 0.33 -15.55
CA ASP A 12 -15.81 -0.54 -14.66
C ASP A 12 -16.29 0.26 -13.43
N PRO A 13 -17.60 0.44 -13.25
CA PRO A 13 -18.14 1.27 -12.18
C PRO A 13 -17.89 0.67 -10.79
N ASN A 14 -17.84 -0.66 -10.65
CA ASN A 14 -17.55 -1.31 -9.37
C ASN A 14 -16.09 -1.11 -8.99
N PHE A 15 -15.19 -1.23 -9.97
CA PHE A 15 -13.76 -1.00 -9.75
C PHE A 15 -13.48 0.46 -9.40
N LEU A 16 -14.07 1.41 -10.14
CA LEU A 16 -13.93 2.84 -9.84
C LEU A 16 -14.45 3.20 -8.45
N THR A 17 -15.60 2.63 -8.06
CA THR A 17 -16.17 2.82 -6.71
C THR A 17 -15.23 2.28 -5.62
N LEU A 18 -14.56 1.16 -5.88
CA LEU A 18 -13.60 0.56 -4.97
C LEU A 18 -12.35 1.44 -4.80
N LEU A 19 -11.79 1.95 -5.90
CA LEU A 19 -10.69 2.90 -5.89
C LEU A 19 -11.04 4.21 -5.17
N GLU A 20 -12.24 4.75 -5.40
CA GLU A 20 -12.71 5.97 -4.72
C GLU A 20 -12.72 5.79 -3.20
N LYS A 21 -13.18 4.63 -2.72
CA LYS A 21 -13.24 4.31 -1.28
C LYS A 21 -11.87 4.18 -0.65
N PHE A 22 -10.91 3.56 -1.33
CA PHE A 22 -9.54 3.51 -0.85
C PHE A 22 -8.92 4.91 -0.79
N ASN A 23 -9.12 5.73 -1.83
CA ASN A 23 -8.63 7.09 -1.81
C ASN A 23 -9.26 7.94 -0.69
N GLU A 24 -10.56 7.75 -0.45
CA GLU A 24 -11.27 8.40 0.65
C GLU A 24 -10.76 7.93 2.01
N ASN A 25 -10.54 6.62 2.19
CA ASN A 25 -9.95 6.07 3.41
C ASN A 25 -8.56 6.65 3.68
N PHE A 26 -7.68 6.65 2.68
CA PHE A 26 -6.32 7.19 2.80
C PHE A 26 -6.32 8.67 3.22
N LYS A 27 -7.21 9.47 2.62
CA LYS A 27 -7.42 10.87 3.01
C LYS A 27 -7.91 11.00 4.44
N ILE A 28 -8.94 10.23 4.82
CA ILE A 28 -9.53 10.30 6.16
C ILE A 28 -8.51 9.87 7.22
N MET A 29 -7.79 8.76 7.01
CA MET A 29 -6.75 8.25 7.92
C MET A 29 -5.65 9.28 8.18
N SER A 30 -5.36 10.12 7.21
CA SER A 30 -4.38 11.22 7.31
C SER A 30 -4.91 12.46 8.04
N THR A 31 -6.18 12.49 8.49
CA THR A 31 -6.76 13.65 9.19
C THR A 31 -6.42 13.68 10.68
N PRO A 32 -6.35 14.89 11.30
CA PRO A 32 -6.17 15.02 12.75
C PRO A 32 -7.22 14.26 13.57
N TRP A 33 -8.46 14.19 13.09
CA TRP A 33 -9.53 13.46 13.76
C TRP A 33 -9.23 11.96 13.87
N MET A 34 -8.72 11.33 12.82
CA MET A 34 -8.34 9.92 12.87
C MET A 34 -7.17 9.66 13.80
N GLN A 35 -6.25 10.60 13.93
CA GLN A 35 -5.16 10.51 14.91
C GLN A 35 -5.71 10.54 16.35
N VAL A 36 -6.71 11.37 16.62
CA VAL A 36 -7.42 11.38 17.91
C VAL A 36 -8.14 10.06 18.16
N CYS A 37 -8.94 9.58 17.20
CA CYS A 37 -9.64 8.29 17.33
C CYS A 37 -8.68 7.12 17.55
N SER A 38 -7.49 7.12 16.93
CA SER A 38 -6.50 6.06 17.07
C SER A 38 -5.90 6.01 18.49
N ASN A 39 -5.71 7.15 19.13
CA ASN A 39 -5.20 7.24 20.51
C ASN A 39 -6.29 7.09 21.57
N PHE A 40 -7.55 7.35 21.21
CA PHE A 40 -8.71 7.22 22.09
C PHE A 40 -9.83 6.40 21.40
N PRO A 41 -9.66 5.08 21.24
CA PRO A 41 -10.58 4.24 20.46
C PRO A 41 -12.03 4.29 20.96
N ALA A 42 -12.24 4.51 22.26
CA ALA A 42 -13.58 4.67 22.84
C ALA A 42 -14.40 5.77 22.15
N LEU A 43 -13.77 6.81 21.59
CA LEU A 43 -14.47 7.88 20.88
C LEU A 43 -15.15 7.41 19.59
N ILE A 44 -14.66 6.32 18.98
CA ILE A 44 -15.23 5.75 17.76
C ILE A 44 -16.66 5.26 18.00
N ASP A 45 -16.94 4.70 19.19
CA ASP A 45 -18.23 4.12 19.50
C ASP A 45 -19.29 5.17 19.87
N TYR A 46 -18.87 6.35 20.35
CA TYR A 46 -19.77 7.33 20.95
C TYR A 46 -19.93 8.63 20.17
N LEU A 47 -18.98 8.99 19.30
CA LEU A 47 -19.00 10.28 18.61
C LEU A 47 -19.29 10.13 17.11
N PRO A 48 -20.06 11.04 16.50
CA PRO A 48 -20.11 11.12 15.04
C PRO A 48 -18.77 11.62 14.50
N GLY A 49 -18.37 11.14 13.32
CA GLY A 49 -17.15 11.60 12.67
C GLY A 49 -16.81 10.85 11.39
N SER A 50 -15.69 11.23 10.76
CA SER A 50 -15.24 10.63 9.51
C SER A 50 -14.80 9.16 9.66
N HIS A 51 -14.48 8.69 10.88
CA HIS A 51 -14.23 7.26 11.16
C HIS A 51 -15.43 6.38 10.75
N ASN A 52 -16.67 6.88 10.87
CA ASN A 52 -17.86 6.13 10.44
C ASN A 52 -17.90 5.90 8.94
N LYS A 53 -17.30 6.81 8.16
CA LYS A 53 -17.16 6.65 6.71
C LYS A 53 -16.14 5.56 6.39
N VAL A 54 -15.01 5.52 7.10
CA VAL A 54 -14.02 4.43 6.98
C VAL A 54 -14.67 3.08 7.27
N LEU A 55 -15.43 2.95 8.36
CA LEU A 55 -16.14 1.72 8.69
C LEU A 55 -17.11 1.28 7.58
N LYS A 56 -17.87 2.21 6.99
CA LYS A 56 -18.76 1.95 5.86
C LYS A 56 -18.00 1.51 4.61
N ASN A 57 -16.86 2.15 4.33
CA ASN A 57 -16.00 1.81 3.20
C ASN A 57 -15.38 0.42 3.39
N SER A 58 -14.87 0.10 4.59
CA SER A 58 -14.35 -1.23 4.91
C SER A 58 -15.43 -2.31 4.78
N ALA A 59 -16.68 -2.04 5.20
CA ALA A 59 -17.78 -2.99 5.00
C ALA A 59 -18.06 -3.25 3.51
N TYR A 60 -18.02 -2.20 2.67
CA TYR A 60 -18.15 -2.35 1.22
C TYR A 60 -17.01 -3.18 0.62
N VAL A 61 -15.75 -2.86 0.94
CA VAL A 61 -14.56 -3.58 0.46
C VAL A 61 -14.65 -5.07 0.83
N LYS A 62 -15.00 -5.37 2.09
CA LYS A 62 -15.21 -6.76 2.57
C LYS A 62 -16.28 -7.47 1.76
N SER A 63 -17.38 -6.80 1.43
CA SER A 63 -18.50 -7.38 0.68
C SER A 63 -18.10 -7.68 -0.77
N TYR A 64 -17.36 -6.76 -1.41
CA TYR A 64 -16.81 -6.94 -2.74
C TYR A 64 -15.81 -8.10 -2.81
N ILE A 65 -14.88 -8.17 -1.86
CA ILE A 65 -13.90 -9.27 -1.77
C ILE A 65 -14.61 -10.60 -1.53
N LEU A 66 -15.63 -10.62 -0.67
CA LEU A 66 -16.41 -11.83 -0.39
C LEU A 66 -17.07 -12.38 -1.65
N GLU A 67 -17.63 -11.53 -2.50
CA GLU A 67 -18.19 -11.93 -3.79
C GLU A 67 -17.12 -12.57 -4.67
N LYS A 68 -15.94 -11.93 -4.78
CA LYS A 68 -14.82 -12.47 -5.55
C LYS A 68 -14.30 -13.80 -5.01
N VAL A 69 -14.18 -13.96 -3.70
CA VAL A 69 -13.76 -15.22 -3.10
C VAL A 69 -14.76 -16.34 -3.42
N LYS A 70 -16.07 -16.05 -3.41
CA LYS A 70 -17.11 -17.05 -3.79
C LYS A 70 -17.01 -17.46 -5.26
N GLU A 71 -16.73 -16.52 -6.17
CA GLU A 71 -16.48 -16.82 -7.59
C GLU A 71 -15.28 -17.78 -7.75
N HIS A 72 -14.21 -17.55 -6.99
CA HIS A 72 -13.01 -18.40 -7.00
C HIS A 72 -13.31 -19.79 -6.44
N GLN A 73 -13.99 -19.88 -5.29
CA GLN A 73 -14.41 -21.16 -4.70
C GLN A 73 -15.26 -22.01 -5.65
N ALA A 74 -16.16 -21.39 -6.41
CA ALA A 74 -17.03 -22.10 -7.35
C ALA A 74 -16.29 -22.68 -8.57
N SER A 75 -15.09 -22.17 -8.87
CA SER A 75 -14.33 -22.50 -10.07
C SER A 75 -12.88 -22.93 -9.78
N LEU A 76 -12.59 -23.31 -8.52
CA LEU A 76 -11.24 -23.65 -8.07
C LEU A 76 -10.77 -24.96 -8.68
N ASP A 77 -9.62 -24.92 -9.36
CA ASP A 77 -8.84 -26.11 -9.73
C ASP A 77 -7.56 -26.16 -8.88
N VAL A 78 -7.42 -27.20 -8.08
CA VAL A 78 -6.26 -27.38 -7.18
C VAL A 78 -4.97 -27.61 -7.97
N ASN A 79 -5.06 -28.09 -9.20
CA ASN A 79 -3.89 -28.38 -10.03
C ASN A 79 -3.42 -27.18 -10.86
N ASP A 80 -4.24 -26.14 -10.97
CA ASP A 80 -3.97 -24.94 -11.76
C ASP A 80 -4.42 -23.67 -11.03
N PRO A 81 -3.74 -23.28 -9.93
CA PRO A 81 -4.10 -22.08 -9.16
C PRO A 81 -3.88 -20.81 -9.98
N ARG A 82 -4.95 -20.00 -10.13
CA ARG A 82 -4.95 -18.85 -11.05
C ARG A 82 -4.34 -17.58 -10.46
N ASP A 83 -4.44 -17.41 -9.15
CA ASP A 83 -4.05 -16.19 -8.43
C ASP A 83 -3.87 -16.41 -6.92
N PHE A 84 -3.70 -15.31 -6.17
CA PHE A 84 -3.55 -15.34 -4.73
C PHE A 84 -4.74 -15.97 -4.00
N ILE A 85 -5.98 -15.73 -4.45
CA ILE A 85 -7.18 -16.25 -3.80
C ILE A 85 -7.20 -17.78 -3.90
N ASP A 86 -6.96 -18.32 -5.10
CA ASP A 86 -6.90 -19.77 -5.30
C ASP A 86 -5.79 -20.40 -4.45
N CYS A 87 -4.58 -19.82 -4.47
CA CYS A 87 -3.46 -20.29 -3.64
C CYS A 87 -3.83 -20.35 -2.16
N PHE A 88 -4.49 -19.30 -1.64
CA PHE A 88 -4.89 -19.24 -0.24
C PHE A 88 -6.00 -20.24 0.07
N LEU A 89 -7.00 -20.40 -0.81
CA LEU A 89 -8.08 -21.37 -0.64
C LEU A 89 -7.55 -22.82 -0.61
N ILE A 90 -6.61 -23.16 -1.50
CA ILE A 90 -5.95 -24.47 -1.50
C ILE A 90 -5.18 -24.68 -0.19
N LYS A 91 -4.46 -23.66 0.27
CA LYS A 91 -3.71 -23.71 1.53
C LYS A 91 -4.63 -23.90 2.74
N MET A 92 -5.77 -23.20 2.77
CA MET A 92 -6.81 -23.36 3.79
C MET A 92 -7.33 -24.80 3.82
N GLU A 93 -7.59 -25.42 2.66
CA GLU A 93 -8.05 -26.81 2.58
C GLU A 93 -7.02 -27.79 3.16
N GLN A 94 -5.74 -27.61 2.83
CA GLN A 94 -4.64 -28.44 3.33
C GLN A 94 -4.47 -28.34 4.86
N GLU A 95 -4.78 -27.18 5.44
CA GLU A 95 -4.60 -26.91 6.87
C GLU A 95 -5.84 -27.22 7.73
N LYS A 96 -6.95 -27.67 7.13
CA LYS A 96 -8.19 -28.00 7.85
C LYS A 96 -8.01 -28.99 9.02
N HIS A 97 -7.02 -29.88 8.94
CA HIS A 97 -6.73 -30.88 9.97
C HIS A 97 -5.72 -30.41 11.03
N ASN A 98 -5.10 -29.24 10.86
CA ASN A 98 -4.16 -28.66 11.80
C ASN A 98 -4.85 -27.62 12.70
N HIS A 99 -5.28 -28.05 13.90
CA HIS A 99 -5.97 -27.18 14.87
C HIS A 99 -5.19 -25.91 15.30
N GLN A 100 -3.88 -25.84 15.05
CA GLN A 100 -3.03 -24.69 15.40
C GLN A 100 -2.95 -23.61 14.30
N MET A 101 -3.38 -23.90 13.06
CA MET A 101 -3.29 -22.99 11.92
C MET A 101 -4.60 -23.00 11.12
N ALA A 102 -5.72 -22.74 11.79
CA ALA A 102 -6.95 -22.43 11.07
C ALA A 102 -6.78 -21.04 10.42
N SER A 103 -6.22 -20.99 9.21
CA SER A 103 -6.34 -19.85 8.32
C SER A 103 -7.83 -19.59 8.11
N THR A 104 -8.40 -18.66 8.87
CA THR A 104 -9.84 -18.41 8.83
C THR A 104 -10.20 -17.71 7.53
N PHE A 105 -11.44 -17.90 7.09
CA PHE A 105 -11.99 -17.16 5.97
C PHE A 105 -11.95 -15.63 6.19
N GLU A 106 -12.02 -15.19 7.45
CA GLU A 106 -11.81 -13.78 7.83
C GLU A 106 -10.38 -13.32 7.56
N ASN A 107 -9.37 -14.16 7.85
CA ASN A 107 -7.97 -13.87 7.53
C ASN A 107 -7.75 -13.74 6.02
N LEU A 108 -8.42 -14.56 5.19
CA LEU A 108 -8.38 -14.42 3.74
C LEU A 108 -8.89 -13.04 3.30
N ILE A 109 -10.08 -12.65 3.75
CA ILE A 109 -10.67 -11.35 3.39
C ILE A 109 -9.78 -10.19 3.86
N ALA A 110 -9.26 -10.26 5.09
CA ALA A 110 -8.35 -9.25 5.62
C ALA A 110 -7.08 -9.15 4.76
N THR A 111 -6.45 -10.28 4.45
CA THR A 111 -5.20 -10.32 3.66
C THR A 111 -5.42 -9.78 2.24
N ILE A 112 -6.54 -10.13 1.59
CA ILE A 112 -6.88 -9.58 0.27
C ILE A 112 -7.10 -8.07 0.37
N SER A 113 -7.81 -7.60 1.40
CA SER A 113 -8.06 -6.17 1.63
C SER A 113 -6.74 -5.43 1.78
N ASP A 114 -5.85 -5.93 2.64
CA ASP A 114 -4.54 -5.35 2.93
C ASP A 114 -3.67 -5.26 1.67
N LEU A 115 -3.50 -6.38 0.95
CA LEU A 115 -2.70 -6.40 -0.28
C LEU A 115 -3.24 -5.46 -1.34
N PHE A 116 -4.57 -5.38 -1.46
CA PHE A 116 -5.21 -4.61 -2.50
C PHE A 116 -5.21 -3.11 -2.19
N GLU A 117 -5.49 -2.70 -0.95
CA GLU A 117 -5.40 -1.29 -0.52
C GLU A 117 -3.94 -0.80 -0.55
N ALA A 118 -3.02 -1.57 0.05
CA ALA A 118 -1.61 -1.19 0.12
C ALA A 118 -0.95 -1.10 -1.27
N GLY A 119 -1.24 -2.05 -2.17
CA GLY A 119 -0.68 -2.08 -3.52
C GLY A 119 -1.24 -1.00 -4.45
N THR A 120 -2.43 -0.46 -4.15
CA THR A 120 -3.14 0.48 -5.02
C THR A 120 -2.86 1.93 -4.65
N GLU A 121 -3.19 2.35 -3.41
CA GLU A 121 -3.20 3.77 -3.06
C GLU A 121 -1.79 4.36 -2.97
N THR A 122 -0.83 3.62 -2.40
CA THR A 122 0.54 4.12 -2.19
C THR A 122 1.23 4.40 -3.53
N THR A 123 1.18 3.44 -4.45
CA THR A 123 1.73 3.55 -5.80
C THR A 123 1.00 4.63 -6.60
N SER A 124 -0.34 4.65 -6.58
CA SER A 124 -1.14 5.64 -7.30
C SER A 124 -0.83 7.06 -6.83
N THR A 125 -0.75 7.29 -5.52
CA THR A 125 -0.44 8.60 -4.95
C THR A 125 1.00 9.01 -5.29
N THR A 126 1.97 8.10 -5.19
CA THR A 126 3.37 8.35 -5.58
C THR A 126 3.47 8.77 -7.04
N LEU A 127 2.81 8.06 -7.96
CA LEU A 127 2.79 8.39 -9.38
C LEU A 127 2.12 9.76 -9.63
N ARG A 128 1.01 10.06 -8.95
CA ARG A 128 0.33 11.36 -9.07
C ARG A 128 1.23 12.52 -8.64
N TYR A 129 1.95 12.37 -7.52
CA TYR A 129 2.92 13.36 -7.09
C TYR A 129 4.13 13.42 -8.03
N GLY A 130 4.61 12.28 -8.53
CA GLY A 130 5.68 12.21 -9.51
C GLY A 130 5.37 13.01 -10.77
N LEU A 131 4.15 12.86 -11.31
CA LEU A 131 3.68 13.65 -12.45
C LEU A 131 3.61 15.15 -12.12
N LEU A 132 3.12 15.51 -10.92
CA LEU A 132 3.08 16.90 -10.46
C LEU A 132 4.50 17.51 -10.36
N LEU A 133 5.46 16.77 -9.82
CA LEU A 133 6.86 17.18 -9.72
C LEU A 133 7.51 17.31 -11.10
N MET A 134 7.24 16.38 -12.02
CA MET A 134 7.71 16.45 -13.41
C MET A 134 7.17 17.69 -14.15
N LEU A 135 5.92 18.09 -13.88
CA LEU A 135 5.36 19.34 -14.41
C LEU A 135 6.02 20.59 -13.82
N LYS A 136 6.38 20.54 -12.53
CA LYS A 136 7.09 21.63 -11.84
C LYS A 136 8.55 21.78 -12.31
N HIS A 137 9.20 20.68 -12.68
CA HIS A 137 10.60 20.62 -13.09
C HIS A 137 10.73 20.11 -14.55
N PRO A 138 10.38 20.95 -15.55
CA PRO A 138 10.37 20.53 -16.96
C PRO A 138 11.77 20.16 -17.49
N ASP A 139 12.83 20.71 -16.93
CA ASP A 139 14.21 20.37 -17.26
C ASP A 139 14.57 18.93 -16.82
N VAL A 140 14.06 18.50 -15.65
CA VAL A 140 14.19 17.11 -15.18
C VAL A 140 13.42 16.17 -16.11
N THR A 141 12.19 16.53 -16.47
CA THR A 141 11.36 15.76 -17.40
C THR A 141 12.03 15.61 -18.76
N ALA A 142 12.62 16.68 -19.31
CA ALA A 142 13.35 16.62 -20.58
C ALA A 142 14.57 15.69 -20.52
N LYS A 143 15.30 15.66 -19.39
CA LYS A 143 16.43 14.74 -19.19
C LYS A 143 15.97 13.29 -19.09
N VAL A 144 14.89 13.00 -18.36
CA VAL A 144 14.29 11.65 -18.30
C VAL A 144 13.87 11.19 -19.69
N GLN A 145 13.18 12.04 -20.47
CA GLN A 145 12.78 11.72 -21.84
C GLN A 145 13.98 11.45 -22.74
N LYS A 146 15.05 12.25 -22.63
CA LYS A 146 16.29 12.04 -23.39
C LYS A 146 16.94 10.69 -23.06
N GLU A 147 16.95 10.30 -21.78
CA GLU A 147 17.49 9.02 -21.36
C GLU A 147 16.62 7.84 -21.86
N ILE A 148 15.30 7.96 -21.78
CA ILE A 148 14.34 6.99 -22.37
C ILE A 148 14.60 6.82 -23.87
N ASP A 149 14.64 7.92 -24.63
CA ASP A 149 14.85 7.90 -26.07
C ASP A 149 16.22 7.27 -26.43
N SER A 150 17.23 7.42 -25.56
CA SER A 150 18.58 6.88 -25.78
C SER A 150 18.74 5.40 -25.41
N VAL A 151 18.00 4.89 -24.42
CA VAL A 151 18.22 3.53 -23.86
C VAL A 151 17.14 2.55 -24.31
N ILE A 152 15.88 3.01 -24.29
CA ILE A 152 14.74 2.18 -24.64
C ILE A 152 14.46 2.26 -26.14
N GLU A 153 14.72 3.41 -26.76
CA GLU A 153 14.34 3.74 -28.12
C GLU A 153 12.80 3.75 -28.30
N ARG A 154 12.30 4.18 -29.46
CA ARG A 154 10.86 4.38 -29.67
C ARG A 154 10.07 3.11 -30.03
N HIS A 155 10.75 1.97 -30.18
CA HIS A 155 10.17 0.78 -30.82
C HIS A 155 9.81 -0.35 -29.85
N ARG A 156 10.15 -0.22 -28.57
CA ARG A 156 9.84 -1.22 -27.55
C ARG A 156 9.32 -0.59 -26.26
N SER A 157 8.64 -1.40 -25.46
CA SER A 157 8.22 -1.00 -24.11
C SER A 157 9.39 -1.10 -23.12
N PRO A 158 9.40 -0.28 -22.05
CA PRO A 158 10.36 -0.41 -20.95
C PRO A 158 10.28 -1.79 -20.29
N CYS A 159 11.41 -2.33 -19.82
CA CYS A 159 11.49 -3.52 -18.99
C CYS A 159 12.39 -3.31 -17.76
N MET A 160 12.33 -4.23 -16.79
CA MET A 160 13.10 -4.09 -15.54
C MET A 160 14.62 -4.07 -15.76
N GLN A 161 15.10 -4.71 -16.83
CA GLN A 161 16.52 -4.71 -17.20
C GLN A 161 17.01 -3.33 -17.66
N ASP A 162 16.12 -2.44 -18.12
CA ASP A 162 16.52 -1.10 -18.56
C ASP A 162 16.97 -0.22 -17.39
N ARG A 163 16.49 -0.52 -16.17
CA ARG A 163 16.75 0.29 -14.97
C ARG A 163 18.24 0.54 -14.73
N ILE A 164 19.08 -0.48 -14.89
CA ILE A 164 20.53 -0.36 -14.66
C ILE A 164 21.23 0.52 -15.72
N HIS A 165 20.55 0.76 -16.85
CA HIS A 165 21.03 1.59 -17.95
C HIS A 165 20.42 2.99 -17.94
N MET A 166 19.51 3.29 -16.99
CA MET A 166 18.82 4.57 -16.87
C MET A 166 19.04 5.21 -15.50
N PRO A 167 20.29 5.51 -15.12
CA PRO A 167 20.61 6.01 -13.79
C PRO A 167 19.94 7.35 -13.45
N TYR A 168 19.69 8.23 -14.43
CA TYR A 168 19.02 9.50 -14.15
C TYR A 168 17.54 9.29 -13.83
N THR A 169 16.85 8.46 -14.60
CA THR A 169 15.45 8.10 -14.37
C THR A 169 15.30 7.31 -13.06
N ASP A 170 16.23 6.40 -12.75
CA ASP A 170 16.25 5.69 -11.47
C ASP A 170 16.41 6.67 -10.30
N ALA A 171 17.33 7.64 -10.41
CA ALA A 171 17.49 8.69 -9.41
C ALA A 171 16.21 9.53 -9.24
N VAL A 172 15.55 9.92 -10.33
CA VAL A 172 14.27 10.67 -10.27
C VAL A 172 13.17 9.85 -9.58
N VAL A 173 13.07 8.54 -9.84
CA VAL A 173 12.08 7.67 -9.17
C VAL A 173 12.35 7.55 -7.67
N HIS A 174 13.61 7.48 -7.25
CA HIS A 174 13.96 7.51 -5.82
C HIS A 174 13.68 8.87 -5.21
N GLU A 175 14.02 9.95 -5.90
CA GLU A 175 13.86 11.31 -5.40
C GLU A 175 12.39 11.69 -5.23
N ILE A 176 11.52 11.27 -6.15
CA ILE A 176 10.07 11.42 -5.99
C ILE A 176 9.61 10.75 -4.68
N GLN A 177 10.06 9.52 -4.38
CA GLN A 177 9.67 8.81 -3.16
C GLN A 177 10.23 9.45 -1.89
N ARG A 178 11.50 9.88 -1.93
CA ARG A 178 12.17 10.58 -0.82
C ARG A 178 11.43 11.88 -0.49
N TYR A 179 11.22 12.72 -1.51
CA TYR A 179 10.68 14.07 -1.36
C TYR A 179 9.22 14.07 -0.91
N ILE A 180 8.38 13.17 -1.45
CA ILE A 180 6.95 13.17 -1.10
C ILE A 180 6.69 12.64 0.31
N ASP A 181 7.63 11.86 0.86
CA ASP A 181 7.56 11.24 2.18
C ASP A 181 6.16 10.75 2.55
N LEU A 182 5.67 9.79 1.75
CA LEU A 182 4.24 9.47 1.70
C LEU A 182 3.66 8.96 3.03
N VAL A 183 4.49 8.30 3.86
CA VAL A 183 4.10 7.74 5.16
C VAL A 183 5.12 8.17 6.23
N PRO A 184 5.09 9.44 6.68
CA PRO A 184 6.19 10.08 7.41
C PRO A 184 6.52 9.45 8.77
N ILE A 185 5.56 8.76 9.38
CA ILE A 185 5.70 8.09 10.69
C ILE A 185 5.72 6.56 10.58
N GLY A 186 5.84 6.02 9.36
CA GLY A 186 5.73 4.59 9.09
C GLY A 186 4.42 3.99 9.58
N LEU A 187 4.41 2.66 9.78
CA LEU A 187 3.35 1.98 10.51
C LEU A 187 3.77 1.77 11.98
N PRO A 188 2.84 1.83 12.94
CA PRO A 188 3.17 1.59 14.34
C PRO A 188 3.73 0.18 14.58
N HIS A 189 4.86 0.09 15.26
CA HIS A 189 5.44 -1.17 15.73
C HIS A 189 5.06 -1.40 17.20
N THR A 190 5.17 -2.65 17.67
CA THR A 190 4.98 -2.97 19.09
C THR A 190 6.12 -3.84 19.59
N VAL A 191 6.68 -3.49 20.74
CA VAL A 191 7.74 -4.27 21.39
C VAL A 191 7.18 -5.61 21.88
N THR A 192 7.75 -6.73 21.41
CA THR A 192 7.22 -8.08 21.65
C THR A 192 7.63 -8.67 23.02
N ARG A 193 8.66 -8.12 23.65
CA ARG A 193 9.18 -8.46 24.97
C ARG A 193 9.96 -7.27 25.53
N ASP A 194 10.14 -7.17 26.84
CA ASP A 194 10.96 -6.12 27.43
C ASP A 194 12.35 -6.07 26.77
N ILE A 195 12.74 -4.90 26.29
CA ILE A 195 14.04 -4.67 25.66
C ILE A 195 14.76 -3.51 26.29
N LYS A 196 16.09 -3.61 26.37
CA LYS A 196 16.94 -2.45 26.62
C LYS A 196 17.34 -1.85 25.28
N PHE A 197 16.94 -0.60 25.03
CA PHE A 197 17.34 0.16 23.85
C PHE A 197 18.11 1.40 24.30
N ARG A 198 19.38 1.50 23.88
CA ARG A 198 20.35 2.44 24.46
C ARG A 198 20.40 2.28 25.99
N ASN A 199 20.11 3.35 26.73
CA ASN A 199 20.08 3.35 28.19
C ASN A 199 18.66 3.26 28.77
N TYR A 200 17.65 2.95 27.94
CA TYR A 200 16.25 2.88 28.35
C TYR A 200 15.74 1.44 28.33
N LEU A 201 14.90 1.10 29.31
CA LEU A 201 14.06 -0.09 29.27
C LEU A 201 12.75 0.27 28.55
N ILE A 202 12.41 -0.48 27.51
CA ILE A 202 11.14 -0.36 26.80
C ILE A 202 10.33 -1.62 27.12
N PRO A 203 9.21 -1.50 27.86
CA PRO A 203 8.37 -2.64 28.20
C PRO A 203 7.74 -3.33 27.00
N LYS A 204 7.42 -4.62 27.16
CA LYS A 204 6.57 -5.36 26.25
C LYS A 204 5.22 -4.64 26.08
N GLY A 205 4.76 -4.60 24.83
CA GLY A 205 3.49 -3.97 24.47
C GLY A 205 3.59 -2.46 24.24
N THR A 206 4.74 -1.84 24.46
CA THR A 206 4.93 -0.42 24.10
C THR A 206 4.90 -0.24 22.58
N THR A 207 4.03 0.66 22.11
CA THR A 207 3.98 1.12 20.72
C THR A 207 5.22 1.97 20.41
N VAL A 208 5.86 1.69 19.28
CA VAL A 208 7.02 2.42 18.77
C VAL A 208 6.65 3.00 17.42
N LEU A 209 6.79 4.31 17.28
CA LEU A 209 6.63 5.02 16.02
C LEU A 209 8.02 5.32 15.45
N THR A 210 8.23 4.95 14.19
CA THR A 210 9.48 5.20 13.48
C THR A 210 9.30 6.37 12.54
N SER A 211 9.97 7.48 12.80
CA SER A 211 9.95 8.62 11.88
C SER A 211 10.73 8.27 10.62
N LEU A 212 10.02 8.04 9.51
CA LEU A 212 10.63 7.92 8.19
C LEU A 212 11.06 9.30 7.69
N THR A 213 10.27 10.34 7.99
CA THR A 213 10.60 11.74 7.65
C THR A 213 12.00 12.12 8.12
N SER A 214 12.42 11.69 9.32
CA SER A 214 13.74 12.06 9.85
C SER A 214 14.90 11.44 9.09
N VAL A 215 14.66 10.34 8.38
CA VAL A 215 15.67 9.67 7.55
C VAL A 215 15.64 10.20 6.13
N LEU A 216 14.44 10.36 5.55
CA LEU A 216 14.27 10.85 4.18
C LEU A 216 14.64 12.33 4.03
N ASN A 217 14.68 13.09 5.13
CA ASN A 217 15.12 14.48 5.20
C ASN A 217 16.40 14.68 6.02
N ASP A 218 17.24 13.66 6.15
CA ASP A 218 18.55 13.80 6.81
C ASP A 218 19.46 14.73 5.98
N ASP A 219 19.93 15.83 6.57
CA ASP A 219 20.70 16.87 5.88
C ASP A 219 22.18 16.50 5.65
N GLN A 220 22.67 15.46 6.31
CA GLN A 220 24.02 14.93 6.11
C GLN A 220 24.04 14.00 4.90
N GLU A 221 22.98 13.22 4.70
CA GLU A 221 22.84 12.33 3.54
C GLU A 221 22.29 13.07 2.31
N PHE A 222 21.33 13.98 2.50
CA PHE A 222 20.67 14.74 1.43
C PHE A 222 20.82 16.25 1.67
N PRO A 223 21.86 16.90 1.12
CA PRO A 223 22.02 18.36 1.25
C PRO A 223 20.85 19.14 0.64
N ASN A 224 20.24 20.04 1.42
CA ASN A 224 18.98 20.75 1.10
C ASN A 224 17.80 19.77 0.90
N PRO A 225 17.47 18.96 1.91
CA PRO A 225 16.48 17.88 1.78
C PRO A 225 15.07 18.39 1.41
N GLU A 226 14.79 19.66 1.66
CA GLU A 226 13.53 20.34 1.37
C GLU A 226 13.36 20.79 -0.10
N VAL A 227 14.42 20.67 -0.91
CA VAL A 227 14.46 21.16 -2.30
C VAL A 227 14.15 20.06 -3.30
#